data_AF-A0AAD1KF29-F1
#
_entry.id   AF-A0AAD1KF29-F1
#
_cell.length_a   1.000
_cell.length_b   1.000
_cell.length_c   1.000
_cell.angle_alpha   90.00
_cell.angle_beta   90.00
_cell.angle_gamma   90.00
#
_symmetry.space_group_name_H-M   'P 1'
#
loop_
_entity.id
_entity.type
_entity.pdbx_description
1 polymer ?
#
loop_
_entity_poly.entity_id
_entity_poly.type
_entity_poly.pdbx_seq_one_letter_code
_entity_poly.pdbx_strand_id
1 'polypeptide(L)'
;MTKKTIPNVGITDYCGELDLSDFDIALPEQSPLPKLIKDLPIYVTDESKKLMVAAKDLKGRLEELSKALATEYDVEHPMRYTFKVKNSKGLPKITWYRLILYRYPDEELEEKEVSEGVLRRFSNAMPWEIPLYLHLLDQIKRLEQRVKPTRELSSQVRKTMRAIEKLQI
;
A
#
# COMPACT_ATOMS: atom_id res chain seq x y z
N MET A 1 23.92 26.52 24.19
CA MET A 1 24.22 26.10 22.81
C MET A 1 23.12 25.18 22.34
N THR A 2 22.44 25.57 21.27
CA THR A 2 21.24 24.94 20.71
C THR A 2 21.56 23.54 20.17
N LYS A 3 20.95 22.50 20.74
CA LYS A 3 20.93 21.17 20.12
C LYS A 3 20.25 21.30 18.75
N LYS A 4 20.99 21.07 17.67
CA LYS A 4 20.42 20.84 16.33
C LYS A 4 19.56 19.57 16.40
N THR A 5 18.28 19.70 16.71
CA THR A 5 17.27 18.66 16.48
C THR A 5 16.88 18.69 15.00
N ILE A 6 17.76 18.17 14.14
CA ILE A 6 17.37 17.71 12.81
C ILE A 6 16.46 16.50 13.03
N PRO A 7 15.26 16.39 12.44
CA PRO A 7 14.38 15.25 12.66
C PRO A 7 15.03 13.97 12.10
N ASN A 8 15.09 12.92 12.92
CA ASN A 8 15.79 11.66 12.65
C ASN A 8 15.02 10.74 11.66
N VAL A 9 14.04 11.28 10.95
CA VAL A 9 13.26 10.59 9.91
C VAL A 9 13.04 11.57 8.77
N GLY A 10 13.37 11.11 7.57
CA GLY A 10 13.13 11.77 6.31
C GLY A 10 14.23 12.74 5.88
N ILE A 11 14.53 12.77 4.58
CA ILE A 11 15.56 13.65 4.01
C ILE A 11 15.04 15.10 3.99
N THR A 12 15.84 16.05 4.48
CA THR A 12 15.48 17.48 4.56
C THR A 12 15.96 18.31 3.35
N ASP A 13 16.98 17.82 2.66
CA ASP A 13 17.78 18.49 1.64
C ASP A 13 17.85 17.65 0.35
N TYR A 14 16.71 17.06 -0.02
CA TYR A 14 16.59 16.28 -1.25
C TYR A 14 16.77 17.18 -2.47
N CYS A 15 17.73 16.82 -3.33
CA CYS A 15 18.12 17.60 -4.51
C CYS A 15 17.85 16.88 -5.84
N GLY A 16 17.30 15.67 -5.80
CA GLY A 16 17.05 14.84 -6.98
C GLY A 16 15.70 15.10 -7.66
N GLU A 17 15.47 14.38 -8.75
CA GLU A 17 14.15 14.25 -9.38
C GLU A 17 13.64 12.81 -9.16
N LEU A 18 12.35 12.67 -8.85
CA LEU A 18 11.69 11.38 -8.75
C LEU A 18 10.76 11.20 -9.95
N ASP A 19 10.97 10.14 -10.72
CA ASP A 19 9.99 9.71 -11.70
C ASP A 19 8.82 9.04 -10.98
N LEU A 20 7.66 9.71 -10.97
CA LEU A 20 6.47 9.18 -10.33
C LEU A 20 5.88 7.99 -11.09
N SER A 21 6.19 7.84 -12.39
CA SER A 21 5.70 6.73 -13.21
C SER A 21 6.29 5.37 -12.77
N ASP A 22 7.43 5.39 -12.09
CA ASP A 22 7.99 4.20 -11.43
C ASP A 22 7.05 3.63 -10.37
N PHE A 23 6.07 4.40 -9.88
CA PHE A 23 5.08 3.98 -8.91
C PHE A 23 3.70 3.70 -9.53
N ASP A 24 3.55 3.77 -10.85
CA ASP A 24 2.29 3.44 -11.50
C ASP A 24 1.95 1.95 -11.31
N ILE A 25 0.76 1.69 -10.77
CA ILE A 25 0.32 0.33 -10.50
C ILE A 25 -0.09 -0.35 -11.82
N ALA A 26 0.59 -1.44 -12.15
CA ALA A 26 0.18 -2.30 -13.25
C ALA A 26 -1.02 -3.16 -12.82
N LEU A 27 -2.22 -2.74 -13.22
CA LEU A 27 -3.46 -3.50 -13.00
C LEU A 27 -3.83 -4.21 -14.30
N PRO A 28 -3.63 -5.53 -14.42
CA PRO A 28 -3.98 -6.28 -15.63
C PRO A 28 -5.44 -6.08 -15.99
N GLU A 29 -5.80 -6.15 -17.27
CA GLU A 29 -7.22 -6.16 -17.65
C GLU A 29 -7.98 -7.26 -16.90
N GLN A 30 -9.20 -6.93 -16.51
CA GLN A 30 -10.04 -7.85 -15.77
C GLN A 30 -10.42 -9.00 -16.69
N SER A 31 -10.24 -10.23 -16.22
CA SER A 31 -10.62 -11.40 -17.02
C SER A 31 -12.13 -11.35 -17.33
N PRO A 32 -12.60 -11.90 -18.46
CA PRO A 32 -14.02 -12.00 -18.72
C PRO A 32 -14.69 -12.85 -17.63
N LEU A 33 -15.92 -12.48 -17.26
CA LEU A 33 -16.70 -13.25 -16.29
C LEU A 33 -16.96 -14.66 -16.83
N PRO A 34 -16.82 -15.71 -16.00
CA PRO A 34 -17.09 -17.07 -16.43
C PRO A 34 -18.59 -17.27 -16.69
N LYS A 35 -18.91 -18.15 -17.66
CA LYS A 35 -20.30 -18.50 -18.03
C LYS A 35 -20.95 -19.45 -17.03
N LEU A 36 -20.16 -20.27 -16.33
CA LEU A 36 -20.66 -21.29 -15.41
C LEU A 36 -20.43 -20.84 -13.97
N ILE A 37 -21.45 -21.01 -13.13
CA ILE A 37 -21.41 -20.67 -11.70
C ILE A 37 -20.28 -21.41 -10.98
N LYS A 38 -20.01 -22.66 -11.35
CA LYS A 38 -18.96 -23.50 -10.74
C LYS A 38 -17.54 -22.94 -10.92
N ASP A 39 -17.33 -22.08 -11.92
CA ASP A 39 -16.02 -21.50 -12.23
C ASP A 39 -15.80 -20.14 -11.55
N LEU A 40 -16.85 -19.53 -10.98
CA LEU A 40 -16.77 -18.27 -10.25
C LEU A 40 -15.77 -18.28 -9.07
N PRO A 41 -15.64 -19.35 -8.26
CA PRO A 41 -14.63 -19.40 -7.21
C PRO A 41 -13.19 -19.26 -7.73
N ILE A 42 -12.89 -19.90 -8.87
CA ILE A 42 -11.56 -19.86 -9.50
C ILE A 42 -11.30 -18.44 -10.02
N TYR A 43 -12.26 -17.88 -10.74
CA TYR A 43 -12.20 -16.49 -11.23
C TYR A 43 -11.91 -15.49 -10.10
N VAL A 44 -12.66 -15.56 -8.99
CA VAL A 44 -12.45 -14.69 -7.83
C VAL A 44 -11.05 -14.87 -7.24
N THR A 45 -10.56 -16.10 -7.19
CA THR A 45 -9.25 -16.42 -6.64
C THR A 45 -8.14 -15.79 -7.49
N ASP A 46 -8.22 -15.90 -8.80
CA ASP A 46 -7.19 -15.41 -9.70
C ASP A 46 -7.20 -13.88 -9.79
N GLU A 47 -8.36 -13.24 -9.86
CA GLU A 47 -8.46 -11.78 -9.77
C GLU A 47 -7.91 -11.26 -8.42
N SER A 48 -8.21 -11.97 -7.32
CA SER A 48 -7.68 -11.61 -6.01
C SER A 48 -6.14 -11.71 -5.95
N LYS A 49 -5.55 -12.74 -6.57
CA LYS A 49 -4.08 -12.89 -6.68
C LYS A 49 -3.46 -11.75 -7.47
N LYS A 50 -4.03 -11.38 -8.62
CA LYS A 50 -3.54 -10.25 -9.44
C LYS A 50 -3.51 -8.95 -8.63
N LEU A 51 -4.59 -8.65 -7.91
CA LEU A 51 -4.67 -7.46 -7.05
C LEU A 51 -3.63 -7.50 -5.92
N MET A 52 -3.40 -8.67 -5.31
CA MET A 52 -2.38 -8.84 -4.29
C MET A 52 -0.96 -8.64 -4.83
N VAL A 53 -0.66 -9.17 -6.01
CA VAL A 53 0.65 -8.99 -6.67
C VAL A 53 0.89 -7.51 -6.95
N ALA A 54 -0.08 -6.82 -7.55
CA ALA A 54 0.04 -5.39 -7.85
C ALA A 54 0.27 -4.54 -6.58
N ALA A 55 -0.43 -4.87 -5.48
CA ALA A 55 -0.24 -4.19 -4.19
C ALA A 55 1.17 -4.40 -3.61
N LYS A 56 1.68 -5.63 -3.68
CA LYS A 56 3.02 -5.99 -3.20
C LYS A 56 4.12 -5.38 -4.05
N ASP A 57 3.93 -5.35 -5.37
CA ASP A 57 4.84 -4.71 -6.32
C ASP A 57 5.02 -3.23 -5.99
N LEU A 58 3.90 -2.49 -5.83
CA LEU A 58 3.94 -1.08 -5.43
C LEU A 58 4.68 -0.87 -4.10
N LYS A 59 4.48 -1.76 -3.12
CA LYS A 59 5.21 -1.71 -1.85
C LYS A 59 6.70 -2.00 -2.03
N GLY A 60 7.06 -2.97 -2.88
CA GLY A 60 8.44 -3.30 -3.21
C GLY A 60 9.19 -2.12 -3.80
N ARG A 61 8.59 -1.44 -4.79
CA ARG A 61 9.19 -0.24 -5.41
C ARG A 61 9.41 0.89 -4.40
N LEU A 62 8.46 1.09 -3.47
CA LEU A 62 8.64 2.06 -2.38
C LEU A 62 9.80 1.68 -1.44
N GLU A 63 9.97 0.40 -1.15
CA GLU A 63 11.09 -0.09 -0.33
C GLU A 63 12.43 0.03 -1.04
N GLU A 64 12.47 -0.19 -2.35
CA GLU A 64 13.66 0.00 -3.18
C GLU A 64 14.08 1.47 -3.20
N LEU A 65 13.14 2.39 -3.46
CA LEU A 65 13.40 3.82 -3.34
C LEU A 65 13.91 4.18 -1.94
N SER A 66 13.24 3.68 -0.90
CA SER A 66 13.67 3.95 0.48
C SER A 66 15.09 3.45 0.75
N LYS A 67 15.52 2.32 0.18
CA LYS A 67 16.90 1.83 0.36
C LYS A 67 17.90 2.66 -0.43
N ALA A 68 17.55 3.06 -1.65
CA ALA A 68 18.40 3.91 -2.49
C ALA A 68 18.65 5.25 -1.80
N LEU A 69 17.57 5.91 -1.33
CA LEU A 69 17.65 7.17 -0.61
C LEU A 69 18.41 7.07 0.72
N ALA A 70 18.24 5.96 1.45
CA ALA A 70 18.98 5.72 2.69
C ALA A 70 20.49 5.68 2.44
N THR A 71 20.89 5.03 1.34
CA THR A 71 22.29 4.88 0.94
C THR A 71 22.87 6.20 0.41
N GLU A 72 22.13 6.91 -0.43
CA GLU A 72 22.59 8.15 -1.07
C GLU A 72 22.78 9.29 -0.06
N TYR A 73 21.88 9.40 0.91
CA TYR A 73 21.87 10.49 1.89
C TYR A 73 22.44 10.09 3.27
N ASP A 74 22.94 8.85 3.42
CA ASP A 74 23.47 8.31 4.68
C ASP A 74 22.49 8.48 5.86
N VAL A 75 21.25 8.03 5.67
CA VAL A 75 20.17 8.11 6.67
C VAL A 75 19.47 6.76 6.85
N GLU A 76 19.15 6.38 8.09
CA GLU A 76 18.50 5.09 8.37
C GLU A 76 17.04 5.04 7.88
N HIS A 77 16.32 6.15 7.99
CA HIS A 77 14.90 6.25 7.63
C HIS A 77 14.64 7.46 6.75
N PRO A 78 14.81 7.36 5.42
CA PRO A 78 14.72 8.49 4.50
C PRO A 78 13.29 8.96 4.20
N MET A 79 12.28 8.27 4.70
CA MET A 79 10.87 8.55 4.43
C MET A 79 10.06 8.67 5.72
N ARG A 80 9.13 9.62 5.79
CA ARG A 80 8.28 9.85 6.98
C ARG A 80 7.02 9.00 7.03
N TYR A 81 6.58 8.49 5.90
CA TYR A 81 5.41 7.63 5.77
C TYR A 81 5.74 6.38 4.97
N THR A 82 5.10 5.29 5.35
CA THR A 82 5.11 4.04 4.60
C THR A 82 3.73 3.40 4.68
N PHE A 83 3.46 2.40 3.86
CA PHE A 83 2.25 1.60 3.99
C PHE A 83 2.60 0.12 4.05
N LYS A 84 1.71 -0.69 4.63
CA LYS A 84 1.83 -2.15 4.68
C LYS A 84 0.69 -2.78 3.90
N VAL A 85 1.02 -3.86 3.19
CA VAL A 85 0.07 -4.69 2.45
C VAL A 85 -0.24 -5.93 3.28
N LYS A 86 -1.48 -6.05 3.77
CA LYS A 86 -1.95 -7.23 4.50
C LYS A 86 -2.93 -8.03 3.65
N ASN A 87 -2.95 -9.35 3.82
CA ASN A 87 -4.00 -10.18 3.24
C ASN A 87 -5.26 -10.12 4.12
N SER A 88 -6.37 -9.68 3.54
CA SER A 88 -7.68 -9.70 4.18
C SER A 88 -8.69 -10.42 3.28
N LYS A 89 -9.06 -11.64 3.69
CA LYS A 89 -10.01 -12.51 2.97
C LYS A 89 -9.61 -12.81 1.52
N GLY A 90 -8.31 -12.89 1.23
CA GLY A 90 -7.75 -13.15 -0.10
C GLY A 90 -7.39 -11.90 -0.90
N LEU A 91 -7.77 -10.71 -0.41
CA LEU A 91 -7.56 -9.44 -1.10
C LEU A 91 -6.57 -8.54 -0.34
N PRO A 92 -5.87 -7.62 -1.03
CA PRO A 92 -4.99 -6.68 -0.35
C PRO A 92 -5.79 -5.71 0.52
N LYS A 93 -5.28 -5.46 1.73
CA LYS A 93 -5.67 -4.38 2.62
C LYS A 93 -4.43 -3.52 2.85
N ILE A 94 -4.51 -2.26 2.42
CA ILE A 94 -3.44 -1.29 2.63
C ILE A 94 -3.70 -0.54 3.93
N THR A 95 -2.66 -0.38 4.74
CA THR A 95 -2.69 0.43 5.95
C THR A 95 -1.46 1.32 5.95
N TRP A 96 -1.66 2.63 6.13
CA TRP A 96 -0.58 3.60 6.18
C TRP A 96 -0.05 3.78 7.59
N TYR A 97 1.24 4.07 7.70
CA TYR A 97 1.97 4.30 8.92
C TYR A 97 2.83 5.54 8.77
N ARG A 98 2.91 6.33 9.85
CA ARG A 98 3.92 7.37 10.04
C ARG A 98 5.08 6.77 10.82
N LEU A 99 6.29 7.04 10.36
CA LEU A 99 7.52 6.66 11.03
C LEU A 99 7.94 7.77 12.00
N ILE A 100 8.18 7.40 13.26
CA ILE A 100 8.57 8.31 14.33
C ILE A 100 9.80 7.71 15.02
N LEU A 101 10.96 8.36 14.89
CA LEU A 101 12.18 7.92 15.57
C LEU A 101 12.33 8.69 16.89
N TYR A 102 12.22 7.96 18.00
CA TYR A 102 12.54 8.49 19.34
C TYR A 102 14.03 8.40 19.59
N ARG A 103 14.62 9.39 20.27
CA ARG A 103 16.07 9.52 20.46
C ARG A 103 16.54 9.23 21.90
N TYR A 104 15.66 8.81 22.80
CA TYR A 104 16.05 8.58 24.21
C TYR A 104 15.07 7.65 24.95
N PRO A 105 15.54 6.69 25.77
CA PRO A 105 16.96 6.37 26.06
C PRO A 105 17.67 5.55 24.97
N ASP A 106 16.91 4.89 24.10
CA ASP A 106 17.40 4.16 22.94
C ASP A 106 16.74 4.72 21.66
N GLU A 107 17.41 4.59 20.52
CA GLU A 107 16.80 4.91 19.23
C GLU A 107 15.73 3.86 18.90
N GLU A 108 14.46 4.24 19.03
CA GLU A 108 13.32 3.37 18.75
C GLU A 108 12.44 3.95 17.64
N LEU A 109 12.29 3.19 16.56
CA LEU A 109 11.36 3.51 15.49
C LEU A 109 9.95 3.04 15.85
N GLU A 110 9.06 3.97 16.15
CA GLU A 110 7.62 3.69 16.23
C GLU A 110 6.97 3.83 14.85
N GLU A 111 6.20 2.82 14.48
CA GLU A 111 5.25 2.91 13.37
C GLU A 111 3.84 3.19 13.89
N LYS A 112 3.35 4.41 13.63
CA LYS A 112 1.99 4.80 14.03
C LYS A 112 1.03 4.72 12.85
N GLU A 113 0.02 3.86 12.95
CA GLU A 113 -1.04 3.78 11.94
C GLU A 113 -1.72 5.15 11.77
N VAL A 114 -1.88 5.60 10.53
CA VAL A 114 -2.46 6.90 10.21
C VAL A 114 -3.82 6.77 9.53
N SER A 115 -4.75 7.62 9.95
CA SER A 115 -6.07 7.73 9.33
C SER A 115 -6.02 8.52 8.02
N GLU A 116 -7.05 8.37 7.19
CA GLU A 116 -7.19 9.08 5.92
C GLU A 116 -7.13 10.61 6.10
N GLY A 117 -7.64 11.14 7.22
CA GLY A 117 -7.59 12.56 7.53
C GLY A 117 -6.17 13.11 7.74
N VAL A 118 -5.25 12.28 8.24
CA VAL A 118 -3.82 12.63 8.38
C VAL A 118 -3.13 12.56 7.02
N LEU A 119 -3.45 11.55 6.22
CA LEU A 119 -2.91 11.38 4.86
C LEU A 119 -3.24 12.57 3.96
N ARG A 120 -4.47 13.11 4.03
CA ARG A 120 -4.88 14.28 3.22
C ARG A 120 -4.02 15.51 3.42
N ARG A 121 -3.35 15.63 4.57
CA ARG A 121 -2.55 16.81 4.90
C ARG A 121 -1.07 16.57 4.75
N PHE A 122 -0.64 15.30 4.73
CA PHE A 122 0.77 14.88 4.87
C PHE A 122 1.57 15.87 5.73
N SER A 123 1.02 16.26 6.88
CA SER A 123 1.34 17.54 7.52
C SER A 123 2.75 17.62 8.10
N ASN A 124 3.50 16.51 8.03
CA ASN A 124 4.88 16.40 8.46
C ASN A 124 5.81 15.95 7.33
N ALA A 125 5.28 15.70 6.12
CA ALA A 125 6.08 15.32 4.97
C ALA A 125 6.87 16.53 4.46
N MET A 126 8.06 16.28 3.95
CA MET A 126 8.85 17.29 3.26
C MET A 126 8.26 17.61 1.90
N PRO A 127 8.53 18.81 1.37
CA PRO A 127 8.01 19.23 0.06
C PRO A 127 8.23 18.22 -1.06
N TRP A 128 9.38 17.53 -1.06
CA TRP A 128 9.70 16.50 -2.07
C TRP A 128 8.91 15.19 -1.86
N GLU A 129 8.56 14.84 -0.62
CA GLU A 129 7.82 13.61 -0.30
C GLU A 129 6.33 13.75 -0.66
N ILE A 130 5.78 14.96 -0.57
CA ILE A 130 4.35 15.24 -0.83
C ILE A 130 3.88 14.73 -2.21
N PRO A 131 4.51 15.06 -3.34
CA PRO A 131 4.07 14.57 -4.65
C PRO A 131 4.13 13.05 -4.76
N LEU A 132 5.17 12.41 -4.23
CA LEU A 132 5.28 10.95 -4.18
C LEU A 132 4.13 10.33 -3.39
N TYR A 133 3.84 10.84 -2.18
CA TYR A 133 2.77 10.28 -1.36
C TYR A 133 1.38 10.50 -1.96
N LEU A 134 1.12 11.66 -2.56
CA LEU A 134 -0.12 11.91 -3.27
C LEU A 134 -0.30 10.96 -4.45
N HIS A 135 0.78 10.72 -5.22
CA HIS A 135 0.76 9.76 -6.30
C HIS A 135 0.47 8.34 -5.79
N LEU A 136 1.19 7.87 -4.76
CA LEU A 136 0.95 6.56 -4.14
C LEU A 136 -0.49 6.40 -3.64
N LEU A 137 -1.08 7.44 -3.04
CA LEU A 137 -2.49 7.42 -2.64
C LEU A 137 -3.43 7.24 -3.83
N ASP A 138 -3.16 7.91 -4.96
CA ASP A 138 -3.97 7.74 -6.17
C ASP A 138 -3.87 6.30 -6.71
N GLN A 139 -2.67 5.74 -6.77
CA GLN A 139 -2.46 4.35 -7.21
C GLN A 139 -3.15 3.34 -6.29
N ILE A 140 -3.06 3.54 -4.96
CA ILE A 140 -3.78 2.72 -3.97
C ILE A 140 -5.30 2.88 -4.14
N LYS A 141 -5.81 4.08 -4.43
CA LYS A 141 -7.23 4.29 -4.67
C LYS A 141 -7.71 3.56 -5.92
N ARG A 142 -6.93 3.53 -7.01
CA ARG A 142 -7.21 2.73 -8.22
C ARG A 142 -7.26 1.23 -7.90
N LEU A 143 -6.33 0.73 -7.08
CA LEU A 143 -6.36 -0.64 -6.58
C LEU A 143 -7.64 -0.91 -5.77
N GLU A 144 -8.00 -0.03 -4.84
CA GLU A 144 -9.17 -0.18 -3.99
C GLU A 144 -10.49 -0.21 -4.78
N GLN A 145 -10.58 0.54 -5.87
CA GLN A 145 -11.73 0.52 -6.78
C GLN A 145 -11.97 -0.88 -7.37
N ARG A 146 -10.94 -1.71 -7.54
CA ARG A 146 -11.07 -3.11 -7.98
C ARG A 146 -11.22 -4.11 -6.84
N VAL A 147 -10.62 -3.82 -5.69
CA VAL A 147 -10.75 -4.67 -4.49
C VAL A 147 -12.19 -4.72 -3.98
N LYS A 148 -12.89 -3.58 -3.96
CA LYS A 148 -14.28 -3.49 -3.47
C LYS A 148 -15.26 -4.44 -4.20
N PRO A 149 -15.41 -4.39 -5.54
CA PRO A 149 -16.32 -5.29 -6.26
C PRO A 149 -15.88 -6.76 -6.16
N THR A 150 -14.57 -7.04 -6.21
CA THR A 150 -14.05 -8.41 -6.06
C THR A 150 -14.36 -8.98 -4.68
N ARG A 151 -14.30 -8.16 -3.62
CA ARG A 151 -14.67 -8.56 -2.26
C ARG A 151 -16.14 -8.90 -2.16
N GLU A 152 -17.00 -8.08 -2.75
CA GLU A 152 -18.43 -8.32 -2.78
C GLU A 152 -18.77 -9.60 -3.56
N LEU A 153 -18.19 -9.76 -4.76
CA LEU A 153 -18.33 -10.97 -5.56
C LEU A 153 -17.85 -12.21 -4.78
N SER A 154 -16.68 -12.15 -4.14
CA SER A 154 -16.17 -13.26 -3.31
C SER A 154 -17.14 -13.64 -2.19
N SER A 155 -17.75 -12.65 -1.54
CA SER A 155 -18.75 -12.87 -0.50
C SER A 155 -19.99 -13.57 -1.04
N GLN A 156 -20.52 -13.10 -2.18
CA GLN A 156 -21.70 -13.70 -2.82
C GLN A 156 -21.42 -15.11 -3.32
N VAL A 157 -20.30 -15.33 -4.02
CA VAL A 157 -19.89 -16.65 -4.49
C VAL A 157 -19.85 -17.65 -3.34
N ARG A 158 -19.24 -17.30 -2.20
CA ARG A 158 -19.22 -18.19 -1.01
C ARG A 158 -20.62 -18.52 -0.49
N LYS A 159 -21.54 -17.55 -0.47
CA LYS A 159 -22.93 -17.78 -0.03
C LYS A 159 -23.64 -18.71 -1.00
N THR A 160 -23.51 -18.47 -2.30
CA THR A 160 -24.14 -19.28 -3.35
C THR A 160 -23.60 -20.71 -3.34
N MET A 161 -22.28 -20.91 -3.26
CA MET A 161 -21.68 -22.26 -3.22
C MET A 161 -22.20 -23.06 -2.02
N ARG A 162 -22.24 -22.46 -0.83
CA ARG A 162 -22.80 -23.11 0.38
C ARG A 162 -24.28 -23.46 0.24
N ALA A 163 -25.05 -22.65 -0.48
CA ALA A 163 -26.46 -22.94 -0.71
C ALA A 163 -26.63 -24.13 -1.66
N ILE A 164 -25.80 -24.21 -2.72
CA ILE A 164 -25.80 -25.33 -3.66
C ILE A 164 -25.39 -26.63 -2.95
N GLU A 165 -24.33 -26.60 -2.14
CA GLU A 165 -23.88 -27.75 -1.34
C GLU A 165 -25.01 -28.31 -0.46
N LYS A 166 -25.86 -27.45 0.11
CA LYS A 166 -27.00 -27.87 0.93
C LYS A 166 -28.16 -28.50 0.14
N LEU A 167 -28.30 -28.16 -1.14
CA LEU A 167 -29.36 -28.66 -2.03
C LEU A 167 -28.97 -29.96 -2.73
N GLN A 168 -27.67 -30.28 -2.77
CA GLN A 168 -27.13 -31.52 -3.35
C GLN A 168 -27.03 -32.66 -2.31
N ILE A 169 -27.60 -32.46 -1.12
CA ILE A 169 -27.87 -33.46 -0.08
C ILE A 169 -29.35 -33.84 -0.19
#